data_AF-A0A949R4B7-F1
#
_entry.id   AF-A0A949R4B7-F1
#
_cell.length_a   1.000
_cell.length_b   1.000
_cell.length_c   1.000
_cell.angle_alpha   90.00
_cell.angle_beta   90.00
_cell.angle_gamma   90.00
#
_symmetry.space_group_name_H-M   'P 1'
#
loop_
_entity.id
_entity.type
_entity.pdbx_description
1 polymer ?
#
loop_
_entity_poly.entity_id
_entity_poly.type
_entity_poly.pdbx_seq_one_letter_code
_entity_poly.pdbx_strand_id
1 'polypeptide(L)'
;MTMERPPLAFVLAFLLFSLIFLSNSYRLWFKTEEYYKDLLNSLTNEKTPYPFKNFFLKRLENKQSWLFWQKAFSLFGIVAVVSMDVLIVMAYLG
;
A
#
# COMPACT_ATOMS: atom_id res chain seq x y z
N MET A 1 32.12 -2.35 10.09
CA MET A 1 31.12 -1.40 9.58
C MET A 1 30.30 -0.95 10.77
N THR A 2 30.42 0.31 11.18
CA THR A 2 29.49 0.91 12.14
C THR A 2 28.11 0.97 11.45
N MET A 3 27.12 0.23 11.93
CA MET A 3 25.74 0.48 11.53
C MET A 3 25.38 1.86 12.07
N GLU A 4 25.32 2.86 11.21
CA GLU A 4 24.82 4.16 11.61
C GLU A 4 23.35 4.02 11.99
N ARG A 5 23.03 4.39 13.23
CA ARG A 5 21.66 4.44 13.73
C ARG A 5 20.83 5.33 12.79
N PRO A 6 19.72 4.84 12.20
CA PRO A 6 18.90 5.64 11.32
C PRO A 6 18.36 6.88 12.07
N PRO A 7 18.21 8.04 11.40
CA PRO A 7 17.61 9.22 12.03
C PRO A 7 16.18 8.94 12.52
N LEU A 8 15.78 9.46 13.68
CA LEU A 8 14.43 9.27 14.22
C LEU A 8 13.35 9.74 13.23
N ALA A 9 13.58 10.86 12.54
CA ALA A 9 12.65 11.37 11.54
C ALA A 9 12.43 10.38 10.38
N PHE A 10 13.48 9.68 9.95
CA PHE A 10 13.38 8.62 8.94
C PHE A 10 12.54 7.45 9.44
N VAL A 11 12.80 6.98 10.66
CA VAL A 11 12.03 5.88 11.28
C VAL A 11 10.55 6.24 11.37
N LEU A 12 10.22 7.43 11.87
CA LEU A 12 8.84 7.88 12.00
C LEU A 12 8.15 8.03 10.64
N ALA A 13 8.83 8.59 9.64
CA ALA A 13 8.29 8.68 8.30
C ALA A 13 8.01 7.29 7.71
N PHE A 14 8.94 6.34 7.88
CA PHE A 14 8.77 4.97 7.40
C PHE A 14 7.57 4.28 8.06
N LEU A 15 7.46 4.36 9.40
CA LEU A 15 6.35 3.78 10.14
C LEU A 15 5.01 4.40 9.73
N LEU A 16 4.98 5.71 9.43
CA LEU A 16 3.76 6.36 8.92
C LEU A 16 3.37 5.81 7.54
N PHE A 17 4.33 5.63 6.64
CA PHE A 17 4.07 4.99 5.34
C PHE A 17 3.59 3.54 5.50
N SER A 18 4.18 2.78 6.42
CA SER A 18 3.75 1.44 6.78
C SER A 18 2.29 1.43 7.25
N LEU A 19 1.92 2.31 8.17
CA LEU A 19 0.54 2.43 8.67
C LEU A 19 -0.46 2.74 7.55
N ILE A 20 -0.10 3.65 6.63
CA ILE A 20 -0.96 3.97 5.47
C ILE A 20 -1.12 2.73 4.57
N PHE A 21 -0.03 2.01 4.30
CA PHE A 21 -0.07 0.79 3.49
C PHE A 21 -0.91 -0.31 4.13
N LEU A 22 -0.72 -0.56 5.44
CA LEU A 22 -1.48 -1.55 6.21
C LEU A 22 -2.96 -1.18 6.32
N SER A 23 -3.28 0.11 6.48
CA SER A 23 -4.66 0.60 6.48
C SER A 23 -5.36 0.36 5.13
N ASN A 24 -4.67 0.66 4.03
CA ASN A 24 -5.20 0.37 2.68
C ASN A 24 -5.37 -1.14 2.45
N SER A 25 -4.41 -1.95 2.92
CA SER A 25 -4.52 -3.41 2.88
C SER A 25 -5.73 -3.88 3.69
N TYR A 26 -5.92 -3.38 4.91
CA TYR A 26 -7.11 -3.71 5.71
C TYR A 26 -8.42 -3.41 4.96
N ARG A 27 -8.53 -2.21 4.35
CA ARG A 27 -9.71 -1.86 3.54
C ARG A 27 -9.89 -2.79 2.35
N LEU A 28 -8.82 -3.17 1.65
CA LEU A 28 -8.87 -4.13 0.55
C LEU A 28 -9.39 -5.50 1.00
N TRP A 29 -8.98 -5.98 2.17
CA TRP A 29 -9.33 -7.32 2.66
C TRP A 29 -10.73 -7.40 3.28
N PHE A 30 -11.15 -6.37 4.03
CA PHE A 30 -12.37 -6.40 4.84
C PHE A 30 -13.47 -5.44 4.39
N LYS A 31 -13.14 -4.41 3.59
CA LYS A 31 -14.08 -3.43 3.04
C LYS A 31 -14.02 -3.41 1.50
N THR A 32 -13.89 -4.59 0.92
CA THR A 32 -13.54 -4.79 -0.49
C THR A 32 -14.46 -4.05 -1.48
N GLU A 33 -15.77 -4.07 -1.23
CA GLU A 33 -16.75 -3.39 -2.10
C GLU A 33 -16.63 -1.87 -2.07
N GLU A 34 -16.51 -1.31 -0.87
CA GLU A 34 -16.31 0.13 -0.65
C GLU A 34 -14.99 0.57 -1.27
N TYR A 35 -13.92 -0.19 -1.02
CA TYR A 35 -12.59 0.07 -1.58
C TYR A 35 -12.59 0.03 -3.12
N TYR A 36 -13.28 -0.94 -3.72
CA TYR A 36 -13.41 -1.02 -5.18
C TYR A 36 -14.18 0.18 -5.77
N LYS A 37 -15.30 0.57 -5.14
CA LYS A 37 -16.10 1.73 -5.58
C LYS A 37 -15.32 3.03 -5.46
N ASP A 38 -14.63 3.25 -4.35
CA ASP A 38 -13.80 4.44 -4.14
C ASP A 38 -12.69 4.55 -5.20
N LEU A 39 -12.03 3.42 -5.51
CA LEU A 39 -11.00 3.39 -6.53
C LEU A 39 -11.57 3.70 -7.93
N LEU A 40 -12.71 3.10 -8.27
CA LEU A 40 -13.37 3.36 -9.55
C LEU A 40 -13.78 4.83 -9.66
N ASN A 41 -14.39 5.40 -8.61
CA ASN A 41 -14.80 6.80 -8.57
C ASN A 41 -13.61 7.76 -8.69
N SER A 42 -12.50 7.45 -8.03
CA SER A 42 -11.26 8.22 -8.14
C SER A 42 -10.74 8.22 -9.58
N LEU A 43 -10.73 7.05 -10.24
CA LEU A 43 -10.24 6.92 -11.61
C LEU A 43 -11.18 7.53 -12.65
N THR A 44 -12.49 7.53 -12.42
CA THR A 44 -13.46 8.11 -13.35
C THR A 44 -13.57 9.63 -13.20
N ASN A 45 -13.15 10.21 -12.07
CA ASN A 45 -13.14 11.65 -11.86
C ASN A 45 -12.33 12.39 -12.94
N GLU A 46 -13.02 13.17 -13.78
CA GLU A 46 -12.42 13.88 -14.91
C GLU A 46 -11.49 15.02 -14.49
N LYS A 47 -11.58 15.48 -13.25
CA LYS A 47 -10.74 16.56 -12.72
C LYS A 47 -9.31 16.12 -12.40
N THR A 48 -9.03 14.82 -12.40
CA THR A 48 -7.73 14.28 -12.00
C THR A 48 -7.03 13.62 -13.20
N PRO A 49 -5.98 14.25 -13.76
CA PRO A 49 -5.23 13.65 -14.85
C PRO A 49 -4.37 12.51 -14.31
N TYR A 50 -4.93 11.30 -14.30
CA TYR A 50 -4.19 10.10 -13.96
C TYR A 50 -3.46 9.56 -15.20
N PRO A 51 -2.12 9.61 -15.24
CA PRO A 51 -1.40 8.87 -16.26
C PRO A 51 -1.78 7.39 -16.13
N PHE A 52 -2.01 6.73 -17.27
CA PHE A 52 -2.47 5.33 -17.32
C PHE A 52 -3.90 5.05 -16.79
N LYS A 53 -4.78 6.06 -16.66
CA LYS A 53 -6.21 5.86 -16.30
C LYS A 53 -6.85 4.67 -17.02
N ASN A 54 -6.74 4.62 -18.35
CA ASN A 54 -7.33 3.56 -19.16
C ASN A 54 -6.78 2.16 -18.84
N PHE A 55 -5.50 2.08 -18.48
CA PHE A 55 -4.87 0.81 -18.08
C PHE A 55 -5.42 0.31 -16.74
N PHE A 56 -5.61 1.21 -15.77
CA PHE A 56 -6.23 0.85 -14.48
C PHE A 56 -7.70 0.50 -14.63
N LEU A 57 -8.47 1.28 -15.41
CA LEU A 57 -9.87 0.98 -15.69
C LEU A 57 -10.05 -0.38 -16.34
N LYS A 58 -9.23 -0.72 -17.36
CA LYS A 58 -9.28 -2.03 -18.02
C LYS A 58 -9.01 -3.19 -17.05
N ARG A 59 -8.15 -3.00 -16.06
CA ARG A 59 -7.90 -4.02 -15.03
C ARG A 59 -9.08 -4.16 -14.05
N LEU A 60 -9.82 -3.08 -13.80
CA LEU A 60 -11.00 -3.11 -12.93
C LEU A 60 -12.22 -3.77 -13.59
N GLU A 61 -12.29 -3.82 -14.93
CA GLU A 61 -13.37 -4.50 -15.67
C GLU A 61 -13.58 -5.95 -15.19
N ASN A 62 -12.49 -6.69 -14.94
CA ASN A 62 -12.56 -8.00 -14.31
C ASN A 62 -12.28 -7.89 -12.80
N LYS A 63 -13.32 -7.52 -12.06
CA LYS A 63 -13.27 -7.33 -10.60
C LYS A 63 -12.69 -8.54 -9.87
N GLN A 64 -13.06 -9.76 -10.24
CA GLN A 64 -12.60 -10.96 -9.54
C GLN A 64 -11.09 -11.21 -9.73
N SER A 65 -10.61 -11.06 -10.96
CA SER A 65 -9.17 -11.13 -11.27
C SER A 65 -8.40 -10.01 -10.57
N TRP A 66 -8.91 -8.77 -10.64
CA TRP A 66 -8.32 -7.64 -9.94
C TRP A 66 -8.21 -7.90 -8.43
N LEU A 67 -9.28 -8.38 -7.80
CA LEU A 67 -9.28 -8.70 -6.36
C LEU A 67 -8.26 -9.76 -6.01
N PHE A 68 -8.17 -10.83 -6.80
CA PHE A 68 -7.20 -11.89 -6.59
C PHE A 68 -5.77 -11.34 -6.60
N TRP A 69 -5.40 -10.61 -7.67
CA TRP A 69 -4.06 -10.04 -7.81
C TRP A 69 -3.75 -8.98 -6.74
N GLN A 70 -4.70 -8.10 -6.43
CA GLN A 70 -4.50 -7.09 -5.38
C GLN A 70 -4.28 -7.73 -4.02
N LYS A 71 -5.07 -8.75 -3.66
CA LYS A 71 -4.88 -9.46 -2.39
C LYS A 71 -3.53 -10.18 -2.35
N ALA A 72 -3.15 -10.86 -3.44
CA ALA A 72 -1.85 -11.51 -3.55
C ALA A 72 -0.69 -10.52 -3.38
N PHE A 73 -0.69 -9.39 -4.13
CA PHE A 73 0.35 -8.36 -3.99
C PHE A 73 0.35 -7.69 -2.62
N SER A 74 -0.82 -7.43 -2.03
CA SER A 74 -0.91 -6.87 -0.69
C SER A 74 -0.31 -7.80 0.36
N LEU A 75 -0.44 -9.13 0.21
CA LEU A 75 0.14 -10.09 1.14
C LEU A 75 1.67 -10.03 1.11
N PHE A 76 2.27 -10.01 -0.09
CA PHE A 76 3.71 -9.80 -0.25
C PHE A 76 4.17 -8.46 0.35
N GLY A 77 3.40 -7.40 0.09
CA GLY A 77 3.68 -6.08 0.65
C GLY A 77 3.59 -6.04 2.18
N ILE A 78 2.61 -6.70 2.80
CA ILE A 78 2.48 -6.79 4.27
C ILE A 78 3.72 -7.45 4.86
N VAL A 79 4.14 -8.59 4.32
CA VAL A 79 5.34 -9.30 4.80
C VAL A 79 6.58 -8.41 4.68
N ALA A 80 6.77 -7.76 3.54
CA ALA A 80 7.91 -6.88 3.30
C ALA A 80 7.93 -5.68 4.27
N VAL A 81 6.79 -5.00 4.43
CA VAL A 81 6.66 -3.81 5.26
C VAL A 81 6.85 -4.15 6.73
N VAL A 82 6.19 -5.19 7.26
CA VAL A 82 6.35 -5.60 8.66
C VAL A 82 7.78 -6.04 8.95
N SER A 83 8.41 -6.79 8.02
CA SER A 83 9.81 -7.18 8.17
C SER A 83 10.72 -5.95 8.23
N MET A 84 10.48 -4.95 7.37
CA MET A 84 11.27 -3.73 7.33
C MET A 84 11.05 -2.84 8.56
N ASP A 85 9.82 -2.76 9.07
CA ASP A 85 9.51 -2.04 10.32
C ASP A 85 10.33 -2.60 11.48
N VAL A 86 10.38 -3.94 11.61
CA VAL A 86 11.21 -4.61 12.63
C VAL A 86 12.69 -4.26 12.46
N LEU A 87 13.22 -4.38 11.24
CA LEU A 87 14.64 -4.09 10.96
C LEU A 87 15.01 -2.63 11.25
N ILE A 88 14.15 -1.69 10.84
CA ILE A 88 14.39 -0.25 11.04
C ILE A 88 14.32 0.11 12.53
N VAL A 89 13.34 -0.42 13.27
CA VAL A 89 13.23 -0.18 14.71
C VAL A 89 14.41 -0.80 15.46
N MET A 90 14.81 -2.03 15.11
CA MET A 90 16.01 -2.65 15.69
C MET A 90 17.25 -1.81 15.42
N ALA A 91 17.48 -1.41 14.17
CA ALA A 91 18.60 -0.54 13.81
C ALA A 91 18.58 0.80 14.57
N TYR A 92 17.39 1.32 14.88
CA TYR A 92 17.24 2.54 15.67
C TYR A 92 17.52 2.35 17.16
N LEU A 93 17.18 1.20 17.74
CA LEU A 93 17.35 0.94 19.17
C LEU A 93 18.79 0.53 19.54
N GLY A 94 19.52 -0.09 18.60
CA GLY A 94 20.87 -0.61 18.82
C GLY A 94 20.82 -2.07 19.22
#